data_AF-A0A6L3SPV9-F1
#
_entry.id   AF-A0A6L3SPV9-F1
#
_cell.length_a   1.000
_cell.length_b   1.000
_cell.length_c   1.000
_cell.angle_alpha   90.00
_cell.angle_beta   90.00
_cell.angle_gamma   90.00
#
_symmetry.space_group_name_H-M   'P 1'
#
loop_
_entity.id
_entity.type
_entity.pdbx_description
1 polymer ?
#
loop_
_entity_poly.entity_id
_entity_poly.type
_entity_poly.pdbx_seq_one_letter_code
_entity_poly.pdbx_strand_id
1 'polypeptide(L)' 'MPEKRPRSRAANPARLTVASLGLEAKLVSCKGEAELKVLIERYEQLLCEWESLSYRTIKALGDRSHPKPKRSNALRHP' A
#
# COMPACT_ATOMS: atom_id res chain seq x y z
N MET A 1 -35.95 -20.60 42.68
CA MET A 1 -34.57 -20.11 42.46
C MET A 1 -33.98 -20.85 41.27
N PRO A 2 -33.51 -20.20 40.19
CA PRO A 2 -32.97 -20.93 39.05
C PRO A 2 -31.51 -21.31 39.34
N GLU A 3 -31.25 -22.61 39.39
CA GLU A 3 -29.90 -23.13 39.60
C GLU A 3 -29.01 -22.81 38.39
N LYS A 4 -27.89 -22.13 38.64
CA LYS A 4 -26.91 -21.80 37.61
C LYS A 4 -26.18 -23.08 37.20
N ARG A 5 -26.52 -23.62 36.02
CA ARG A 5 -25.76 -24.72 35.40
C ARG A 5 -24.29 -24.31 35.26
N PRO A 6 -23.33 -25.09 35.78
CA PRO A 6 -21.93 -24.83 35.53
C PRO A 6 -21.68 -24.98 34.02
N ARG A 7 -21.27 -23.89 33.37
CA ARG A 7 -20.83 -23.94 31.98
C ARG A 7 -19.54 -24.75 31.96
N SER A 8 -19.63 -26.01 31.56
CA SER A 8 -18.47 -26.85 31.23
C SER A 8 -17.81 -26.26 29.99
N ARG A 9 -16.97 -25.23 30.18
CA ARG A 9 -15.92 -24.92 29.21
C ARG A 9 -14.82 -25.92 29.47
N ALA A 10 -14.80 -26.99 28.69
CA ALA A 10 -13.59 -27.74 28.45
C ALA A 10 -12.58 -26.79 27.76
N ALA A 11 -11.83 -26.04 28.57
CA ALA A 11 -10.57 -25.48 28.13
C ALA A 11 -9.64 -26.67 27.94
N ASN A 12 -9.68 -27.29 26.75
CA ASN A 12 -8.77 -28.35 26.40
C ASN A 12 -7.34 -27.78 26.50
N PRO A 13 -6.51 -28.21 27.48
CA PRO A 13 -5.20 -27.62 27.71
C PRO A 13 -4.22 -27.90 26.55
N ALA A 14 -4.54 -28.85 25.67
CA ALA A 14 -3.79 -29.10 24.44
C ALA A 14 -4.10 -28.11 23.32
N ARG A 15 -5.13 -27.26 23.45
CA ARG A 15 -5.42 -26.20 22.48
C ARG A 15 -4.73 -24.92 22.92
N LEU A 16 -3.61 -24.63 22.28
CA LEU A 16 -2.97 -23.31 22.36
C LEU A 16 -4.01 -22.26 21.95
N THR A 17 -4.53 -21.53 22.93
CA THR A 17 -5.36 -20.35 22.72
C THR A 17 -4.46 -19.13 22.56
N VAL A 18 -4.94 -18.06 21.94
CA VAL A 18 -4.15 -16.82 21.78
C VAL A 18 -3.59 -16.32 23.13
N ALA A 19 -4.33 -16.53 24.22
CA ALA A 19 -3.88 -16.23 25.59
C ALA A 19 -2.68 -17.06 26.07
N SER A 20 -2.49 -18.29 25.55
CA SER A 20 -1.39 -19.19 25.92
C SER A 20 -0.06 -18.88 25.21
N LEU A 21 -0.05 -17.96 24.26
CA LEU A 21 1.16 -17.56 23.55
C LEU A 21 2.01 -16.53 24.31
N GLY A 22 1.53 -15.99 25.44
CA GLY A 22 2.25 -14.96 26.20
C GLY A 22 2.50 -13.66 25.42
N LEU A 23 1.88 -13.53 24.24
CA LEU A 23 1.98 -12.35 23.39
C LEU A 23 1.04 -11.28 23.90
N GLU A 24 1.55 -10.06 24.04
CA GLU A 24 0.76 -8.90 24.39
C GLU A 24 -0.11 -8.51 23.17
N ALA A 25 -1.32 -9.07 23.11
CA ALA A 25 -2.28 -8.74 22.07
C ALA A 25 -2.97 -7.42 22.40
N LYS A 26 -2.57 -6.34 21.72
CA LYS A 26 -3.28 -5.06 21.79
C LYS A 26 -4.43 -5.09 20.78
N LEU A 27 -5.66 -5.16 21.27
CA LEU A 27 -6.85 -5.04 20.43
C LEU A 27 -6.89 -3.63 19.83
N VAL A 28 -6.59 -3.53 18.55
CA VAL A 28 -6.73 -2.29 17.78
C VAL A 28 -8.21 -2.11 17.46
N SER A 29 -8.75 -0.92 17.71
CA SER A 29 -10.13 -0.63 17.33
C SER A 29 -10.31 -0.77 15.81
N CYS A 30 -11.45 -1.30 15.35
CA CYS A 30 -11.74 -1.40 13.91
C CYS A 30 -11.65 -0.02 13.20
N LYS A 31 -11.88 1.07 13.94
CA LYS A 31 -11.70 2.44 13.44
C LYS A 31 -10.23 2.75 13.13
N GLY A 32 -9.32 2.37 14.02
CA GLY A 32 -7.87 2.55 13.81
C GLY A 32 -7.33 1.72 12.66
N GLU A 33 -7.88 0.52 12.44
CA GLU A 33 -7.53 -0.31 11.27
C GLU A 33 -7.99 0.33 9.95
N ALA A 34 -9.20 0.90 9.90
CA ALA A 34 -9.70 1.59 8.73
C ALA A 34 -8.91 2.86 8.42
N GLU A 35 -8.58 3.67 9.44
CA GLU A 35 -7.74 4.86 9.28
C GLU A 35 -6.33 4.50 8.77
N LEU A 36 -5.75 3.41 9.28
CA LEU A 36 -4.45 2.94 8.81
C LEU A 36 -4.50 2.48 7.35
N LYS A 37 -5.55 1.75 6.95
CA LYS A 37 -5.75 1.33 5.54
C LYS A 37 -5.84 2.53 4.60
N VAL A 38 -6.64 3.54 4.95
CA VAL A 38 -6.77 4.77 4.15
C VAL A 38 -5.44 5.50 4.03
N LEU A 39 -4.64 5.54 5.12
CA LEU A 39 -3.31 6.13 5.06
C LEU A 39 -2.37 5.36 4.13
N ILE A 40 -2.37 4.03 4.21
CA ILE A 40 -1.56 3.17 3.32
C ILE A 40 -1.94 3.41 1.86
N GLU A 41 -3.23 3.33 1.52
CA GLU A 41 -3.72 3.56 0.16
C GLU A 41 -3.30 4.94 -0.38
N ARG A 42 -3.38 5.97 0.46
CA ARG A 42 -2.96 7.33 0.09
C ARG A 42 -1.45 7.43 -0.14
N TYR A 43 -0.64 6.75 0.66
CA TYR A 43 0.81 6.70 0.48
C TYR A 43 1.18 5.98 -0.81
N GLU A 44 0.53 4.86 -1.12
CA GLU A 44 0.74 4.12 -2.36
C GLU A 44 0.39 4.97 -3.59
N GLN A 45 -0.75 5.68 -3.53
CA GLN A 45 -1.13 6.59 -4.61
C GLN A 45 -0.09 7.71 -4.80
N LEU A 46 0.41 8.31 -3.72
CA LEU A 46 1.42 9.36 -3.79
C LEU A 46 2.73 8.84 -4.42
N LEU A 47 3.13 7.60 -4.11
CA LEU A 47 4.30 6.97 -4.72
C LEU A 47 4.12 6.81 -6.23
N CYS A 48 2.96 6.32 -6.68
CA CYS A 48 2.67 6.19 -8.11
C CYS A 48 2.68 7.55 -8.83
N GLU A 49 2.11 8.59 -8.22
CA GLU A 49 2.12 9.95 -8.78
C GLU A 49 3.54 10.50 -8.88
N TRP A 50 4.36 10.29 -7.85
CA TRP A 50 5.76 10.72 -7.84
C TRP A 50 6.60 9.99 -8.89
N GLU A 51 6.40 8.68 -9.08
CA GLU A 51 7.04 7.91 -10.14
C GLU A 51 6.65 8.43 -11.53
N SER A 52 5.36 8.70 -11.76
CA SER A 52 4.88 9.25 -13.03
C SER A 52 5.48 10.62 -13.31
N LEU A 53 5.54 11.50 -12.31
CA LEU A 53 6.08 12.85 -12.43
C LEU A 53 7.59 12.82 -12.71
N SER A 54 8.33 11.97 -11.99
CA SER A 54 9.78 11.84 -12.18
C SER A 54 10.10 11.29 -13.56
N TYR A 55 9.40 10.26 -14.02
CA TYR A 55 9.54 9.72 -15.37
C TYR A 55 9.29 10.79 -16.44
N ARG A 56 8.19 11.54 -16.35
CA ARG A 56 7.85 12.62 -17.30
C ARG A 56 8.92 13.70 -17.31
N THR A 57 9.45 14.06 -16.14
CA THR A 57 10.47 15.10 -16.00
C THR A 57 11.78 14.66 -16.65
N ILE A 58 12.24 13.44 -16.38
CA ILE A 58 13.44 12.87 -16.99
C ILE A 58 13.28 12.79 -18.52
N LYS A 59 12.13 12.32 -18.99
CA LYS A 59 11.82 12.27 -20.43
C LYS A 59 11.86 13.65 -21.07
N ALA A 60 11.23 14.65 -20.45
CA ALA A 60 11.22 16.02 -20.97
C ALA A 60 12.63 16.65 -20.99
N LEU A 61 13.49 16.31 -20.04
CA LEU A 61 14.89 16.74 -20.04
C LEU A 61 15.69 16.06 -21.17
N GLY A 62 15.49 14.76 -21.41
CA GLY A 62 16.11 14.04 -22.51
C GLY A 62 15.65 14.51 -23.90
N ASP A 63 14.36 14.83 -24.05
CA ASP A 63 13.81 15.36 -25.30
C ASP A 63 14.39 16.76 -25.63
N ARG A 64 14.79 17.54 -24.61
CA ARG A 64 15.45 18.84 -24.80
C ARG A 64 16.91 18.71 -25.23
N SER A 65 17.62 17.68 -24.81
CA SER A 65 19.05 17.50 -25.13
C SER A 65 19.29 17.02 -26.56
N HIS A 66 18.26 16.50 -27.24
CA HIS A 66 18.33 16.10 -28.64
C HIS A 66 17.34 16.92 -29.46
N PRO A 67 17.71 18.14 -29.93
CA PRO A 67 16.91 18.82 -30.93
C PRO A 67 16.78 17.89 -32.13
N LYS A 68 15.53 17.47 -32.43
CA LYS A 68 15.25 16.64 -33.60
C LYS A 68 15.95 17.26 -34.80
N PRO A 69 16.77 16.52 -35.56
CA PRO A 69 17.36 17.06 -36.77
C PRO A 69 16.20 17.50 -37.66
N LYS A 70 16.11 18.81 -37.93
CA LYS A 70 15.22 19.34 -38.96
C LYS A 70 15.56 18.54 -40.21
N ARG A 71 14.65 17.67 -40.66
CA ARG A 71 14.72 17.07 -41.99
C ARG A 71 14.66 18.25 -42.95
N SER A 72 15.82 18.69 -43.42
CA SER A 72 15.99 19.66 -44.48
C SER A 72 15.50 19.01 -45.78
N ASN A 73 14.19 19.02 -45.97
CA ASN A 73 13.61 18.93 -47.29
C ASN A 73 13.79 20.30 -47.97
N ALA A 74 14.92 20.50 -48.62
CA ALA A 74 15.17 21.53 -49.64
C ALA A 74 16.58 21.28 -50.19
N LEU A 75 16.88 21.11 -51.48
CA LEU A 75 16.15 21.07 -52.74
C LEU A 75 16.99 20.11 -53.61
N ARG A 76 16.40 19.08 -54.22
CA ARG A 76 17.05 18.46 -55.38
C ARG A 76 16.77 19.40 -56.55
N HIS A 77 17.76 20.22 -56.93
CA HIS A 77 17.76 20.85 -58.24
C HIS A 77 18.48 19.92 -59.23
N PRO A 78 17.94 19.73 -60.45
CA PRO A 78 18.68 19.12 -61.55
C PRO A 78 19.84 20.00 -62.01
#